data_AF-J2S7V2-F1
#
_entry.id   AF-J2S7V2-F1
#
_cell.length_a   1.000
_cell.length_b   1.000
_cell.length_c   1.000
_cell.angle_alpha   90.00
_cell.angle_beta   90.00
_cell.angle_gamma   90.00
#
_symmetry.space_group_name_H-M   'P 1'
#
loop_
_entity.id
_entity.type
_entity.pdbx_description
1 polymer ?
#
loop_
_entity_poly.entity_id
_entity_poly.type
_entity_poly.pdbx_seq_one_letter_code
_entity_poly.pdbx_strand_id
1 'polypeptide(L)'
;MSDSIDPQLLDYYQQELTWLRHAGGIFAERYPKVARRLELSPDECPDPHVERLLEGFALLAARLQRRLDDDYAEFSDALLEQLYPLAMRPLPSCAIVQFQPDPSKGNLDGGYPLPRDTPLFVTTGKGESIHFRTSAPVRLWPVEITEALLLGSDEAQALTGVVQARSALRLGLRCLGDSQWSTLGIEQLRIHLSASPVVNACLYDLLGAHAVKVLAGPVGSAPKALAGLPQVVGFASDEGLLPDEDGVHPGRRLLAEYFAFADKFNFFDLPLAGAP
;
A
#
# COMPACT_ATOMS: atom_id res chain seq x y z
N MET A 1 10.36 12.25 32.34
CA MET A 1 10.14 13.59 32.95
C MET A 1 11.30 14.49 32.59
N SER A 2 11.44 14.82 31.30
CA SER A 2 12.29 15.91 30.85
C SER A 2 11.35 17.06 30.55
N ASP A 3 10.89 17.74 31.61
CA ASP A 3 10.14 19.00 31.51
C ASP A 3 11.13 20.08 31.05
N SER A 4 11.61 19.98 29.81
CA SER A 4 12.37 21.08 29.24
C SER A 4 11.41 22.23 29.04
N ILE A 5 11.71 23.35 29.68
CA ILE A 5 11.17 24.67 29.35
C ILE A 5 11.50 24.88 27.87
N ASP A 6 10.54 24.53 27.01
CA ASP A 6 10.61 24.57 25.55
C ASP A 6 10.01 25.90 25.08
N PRO A 7 10.49 26.52 23.98
CA PRO A 7 9.85 27.65 23.30
C PRO A 7 8.31 27.61 23.28
N GLN A 8 7.69 26.44 23.08
CA GLN A 8 6.22 26.33 23.09
C GLN A 8 5.59 26.69 24.44
N LEU A 9 6.20 26.32 25.57
CA LEU A 9 5.66 26.65 26.89
C LEU A 9 5.70 28.16 27.15
N LEU A 10 6.66 28.87 26.57
CA LEU A 10 6.73 30.33 26.66
C LEU A 10 5.54 30.98 25.96
N ASP A 11 5.11 30.46 24.81
CA ASP A 11 3.93 30.96 24.10
C ASP A 11 2.65 30.76 24.92
N TYR A 12 2.42 29.56 25.47
CA TYR A 12 1.30 29.31 26.38
C TYR A 12 1.36 30.21 27.62
N TYR A 13 2.54 30.38 28.22
CA TYR A 13 2.73 31.27 29.36
C TYR A 13 2.37 32.72 29.04
N GLN A 14 2.83 33.24 27.90
CA GLN A 14 2.52 34.60 27.47
C GLN A 14 1.01 34.76 27.21
N GLN A 15 0.38 33.80 26.54
CA GLN A 15 -1.06 33.80 26.30
C GLN A 15 -1.86 33.80 27.60
N GLU A 16 -1.52 32.91 28.54
CA GLU A 16 -2.18 32.85 29.85
C GLU A 16 -1.95 34.12 30.68
N LEU A 17 -0.74 34.69 30.64
CA LEU A 17 -0.45 35.94 31.33
C LEU A 17 -1.23 37.12 30.74
N THR A 18 -1.31 37.21 29.40
CA THR A 18 -2.12 38.22 28.71
C THR A 18 -3.60 38.04 29.04
N TRP A 19 -4.11 36.81 29.01
CA TRP A 19 -5.49 36.52 29.37
C TRP A 19 -5.80 36.90 30.82
N LEU A 20 -4.92 36.55 31.75
CA LEU A 20 -5.07 36.83 33.18
C LEU A 20 -5.09 38.34 33.45
N ARG A 21 -4.24 39.11 32.78
CA ARG A 21 -4.22 40.60 32.85
C ARG A 21 -5.51 41.20 32.31
N HIS A 22 -5.95 40.76 31.14
CA HIS A 22 -7.22 41.20 30.55
C HIS A 22 -8.42 40.87 31.45
N ALA A 23 -8.48 39.65 32.00
CA ALA A 23 -9.50 39.23 32.95
C ALA A 23 -9.44 40.04 34.26
N GLY A 24 -8.24 40.35 34.74
CA GLY A 24 -7.99 41.22 35.88
C GLY A 24 -8.52 42.64 35.68
N GLY A 25 -8.31 43.22 34.49
CA GLY A 25 -8.87 44.51 34.09
C GLY A 25 -10.40 44.51 34.13
N ILE A 26 -11.05 43.52 33.49
CA ILE A 26 -12.51 43.37 33.52
C ILE A 26 -13.02 43.19 34.96
N PHE A 27 -12.33 42.42 35.79
CA PHE A 27 -12.67 42.25 37.20
C PHE A 27 -12.58 43.57 37.97
N ALA A 28 -11.57 44.40 37.68
CA ALA A 28 -11.37 45.69 38.32
C ALA A 28 -12.47 46.70 37.98
N GLU A 29 -12.94 46.73 36.74
CA GLU A 29 -14.09 47.55 36.34
C GLU A 29 -15.36 47.15 37.09
N ARG A 30 -15.60 45.84 37.22
CA ARG A 30 -16.81 45.30 37.83
C ARG A 30 -16.80 45.38 39.36
N TYR A 31 -15.63 45.27 39.99
CA TYR A 31 -15.46 45.28 41.45
C TYR A 31 -14.35 46.24 41.94
N PRO A 32 -14.53 47.56 41.78
CA PRO A 32 -13.46 48.53 42.03
C PRO A 32 -12.94 48.56 43.48
N LYS A 33 -13.80 48.24 44.46
CA LYS A 33 -13.41 48.21 45.88
C LYS A 33 -12.46 47.06 46.20
N VAL A 34 -12.62 45.92 45.54
CA VAL A 34 -11.78 44.73 45.73
C VAL A 34 -10.48 44.89 44.96
N ALA A 35 -10.57 45.33 43.70
CA ALA A 35 -9.40 45.57 42.86
C ALA A 35 -8.44 46.62 43.43
N ARG A 36 -8.94 47.69 44.07
CA ARG A 36 -8.09 48.67 44.78
C ARG A 36 -7.28 48.08 45.94
N ARG A 37 -7.75 47.01 46.58
CA ARG A 37 -7.02 46.35 47.67
C ARG A 37 -5.91 45.44 47.16
N LEU A 38 -6.03 45.00 45.92
CA LEU A 38 -5.12 44.09 45.24
C LEU A 38 -4.26 44.81 44.19
N GLU A 39 -4.42 46.13 44.05
CA GLU A 39 -3.78 46.98 43.05
C GLU A 39 -3.84 46.41 41.63
N LEU A 40 -4.96 45.75 41.29
CA LEU A 40 -5.16 45.14 39.98
C LEU A 40 -5.38 46.23 38.94
N SER A 41 -4.51 46.27 37.93
CA SER A 41 -4.61 47.15 36.77
C SER A 41 -4.60 46.34 35.47
N PRO A 42 -5.07 46.91 34.34
CA PRO A 42 -5.12 46.21 33.06
C PRO A 42 -3.74 45.85 32.48
N ASP A 43 -2.69 46.60 32.86
CA ASP A 43 -1.36 46.49 32.25
C ASP A 43 -0.36 45.74 33.16
N GLU A 44 -0.16 46.22 34.38
CA GLU A 44 0.81 45.65 35.33
C GLU A 44 0.39 45.90 36.79
N CYS A 45 0.56 44.92 37.67
CA CYS A 45 0.33 45.12 39.10
C CYS A 45 1.57 45.80 39.72
N PRO A 46 1.43 46.97 40.36
CA PRO A 46 2.57 47.66 40.98
C PRO A 46 3.13 46.92 42.20
N ASP A 47 2.37 45.99 42.80
CA ASP A 47 2.87 45.10 43.86
C ASP A 47 3.65 43.91 43.27
N PRO A 48 4.97 43.82 43.48
CA PRO A 48 5.80 42.75 42.93
C PRO A 48 5.44 41.35 43.45
N HIS A 49 4.81 41.24 44.62
CA HIS A 49 4.40 39.96 45.18
C HIS A 49 3.13 39.43 44.51
N VAL A 50 2.19 40.34 44.21
CA VAL A 50 0.97 40.00 43.47
C VAL A 50 1.32 39.68 42.02
N GLU A 51 2.19 40.47 41.38
CA GLU A 51 2.63 40.20 40.00
C GLU A 51 3.31 38.83 39.90
N ARG A 52 4.24 38.51 40.80
CA ARG A 52 4.88 37.17 40.83
C ARG A 52 3.91 36.03 41.08
N LEU A 53 2.83 36.27 41.82
CA LEU A 53 1.78 35.27 42.04
C LEU A 53 0.97 35.05 40.77
N LEU A 54 0.65 36.12 40.02
CA LEU A 54 -0.04 36.06 38.73
C LEU A 54 0.84 35.36 37.67
N GLU A 55 2.13 35.69 37.61
CA GLU A 55 3.11 35.01 36.76
C GLU A 55 3.21 33.51 37.13
N GLY A 56 3.32 33.19 38.42
CA GLY A 56 3.35 31.81 38.89
C GLY A 56 2.07 31.03 38.54
N PHE A 57 0.90 31.68 38.64
CA PHE A 57 -0.37 31.09 38.25
C PHE A 57 -0.47 30.88 36.73
N ALA A 58 -0.09 31.88 35.93
CA ALA A 58 -0.05 31.79 34.48
C ALA A 58 0.86 30.64 34.01
N LEU A 59 2.01 30.43 34.67
CA LEU A 59 2.89 29.30 34.37
C LEU A 59 2.24 27.94 34.67
N LEU A 60 1.51 27.82 35.78
CA LEU A 60 0.78 26.59 36.11
C LEU A 60 -0.37 26.33 35.14
N ALA A 61 -1.13 27.37 34.79
CA ALA A 61 -2.20 27.29 33.80
C ALA A 61 -1.67 26.91 32.41
N ALA A 62 -0.56 27.52 31.98
CA ALA A 62 0.09 27.21 30.71
C ALA A 62 0.53 25.75 30.61
N ARG A 63 1.07 25.18 31.70
CA ARG A 63 1.42 23.75 31.75
C ARG A 63 0.20 22.85 31.63
N LEU A 64 -0.92 23.22 32.27
CA LEU A 64 -2.16 22.47 32.18
C LEU A 64 -2.75 22.55 30.77
N GLN A 65 -2.82 23.74 30.19
CA GLN A 65 -3.40 23.95 28.86
C GLN A 65 -2.61 23.21 27.79
N ARG A 66 -1.27 23.33 27.81
CA ARG A 66 -0.40 22.55 26.94
C ARG A 66 -0.67 21.05 27.06
N ARG A 67 -0.76 20.54 28.30
CA ARG A 67 -1.00 19.11 28.52
C ARG A 67 -2.36 18.67 27.98
N LEU A 68 -3.40 19.49 28.14
CA LEU A 68 -4.73 19.21 27.59
C LEU A 68 -4.71 19.17 26.05
N ASP A 69 -3.97 20.08 25.43
CA ASP A 69 -3.84 20.13 23.98
C ASP A 69 -3.02 18.95 23.43
N ASP A 70 -1.95 18.54 24.15
CA ASP A 70 -1.18 17.33 23.83
C ASP A 70 -2.03 16.04 23.99
N ASP A 71 -2.78 15.90 25.09
CA ASP A 71 -3.62 14.72 25.39
C ASP A 71 -4.77 14.53 24.38
N TYR A 72 -5.28 15.61 23.75
CA TYR A 72 -6.35 15.54 22.75
C TYR A 72 -5.93 14.84 21.46
N ALA A 73 -4.65 14.99 21.07
CA ALA A 73 -4.10 14.30 19.90
C ALA A 73 -4.01 12.79 20.16
N GLU A 74 -3.53 12.37 21.33
CA GLU A 74 -3.42 10.95 21.70
C GLU A 74 -4.79 10.24 21.66
N PHE A 75 -5.84 10.90 22.17
CA PHE A 75 -7.19 10.35 22.11
C PHE A 75 -7.70 10.19 20.67
N SER A 76 -7.46 11.20 19.82
CA SER A 76 -7.86 11.18 18.42
C SER A 76 -7.13 10.08 17.64
N ASP A 77 -5.83 9.93 17.86
CA ASP A 77 -5.01 8.90 17.23
C ASP A 77 -5.44 7.49 17.67
N ALA A 78 -5.69 7.27 18.96
CA ALA A 78 -6.18 5.99 19.46
C ALA A 78 -7.55 5.60 18.86
N LEU A 79 -8.45 6.58 18.71
CA LEU A 79 -9.73 6.35 18.03
C LEU A 79 -9.54 6.02 16.54
N LEU A 80 -8.63 6.74 15.86
CA LEU A 80 -8.34 6.48 14.45
C LEU A 80 -7.65 5.13 14.23
N GLU A 81 -6.78 4.70 15.15
CA GLU A 81 -6.16 3.38 15.09
C GLU A 81 -7.21 2.26 15.20
N GLN A 82 -8.25 2.45 16.02
CA GLN A 82 -9.34 1.48 16.13
C GLN A 82 -10.30 1.52 14.92
N LEU A 83 -10.62 2.71 14.40
CA LEU A 83 -11.60 2.88 13.32
C LEU A 83 -11.01 2.68 11.92
N TYR A 84 -9.73 3.02 11.74
CA TYR A 84 -9.03 2.97 10.45
C TYR A 84 -7.51 2.67 10.60
N PRO A 85 -7.14 1.46 11.07
CA PRO A 85 -5.76 1.11 11.36
C PRO A 85 -4.82 1.25 10.15
N LEU A 86 -5.30 0.93 8.95
CA LEU A 86 -4.53 1.01 7.71
C LEU A 86 -4.09 2.43 7.31
N ALA A 87 -4.75 3.47 7.83
CA ALA A 87 -4.35 4.86 7.59
C ALA A 87 -3.25 5.34 8.55
N MET A 88 -3.15 4.71 9.72
CA MET A 88 -2.20 5.10 10.77
C MET A 88 -0.91 4.27 10.74
N ARG A 89 -0.96 3.05 10.20
CA ARG A 89 0.19 2.14 10.17
C ARG A 89 1.08 2.39 8.96
N PRO A 90 2.42 2.32 9.11
CA PRO A 90 3.34 2.46 8.00
C PRO A 90 3.17 1.30 7.01
N LEU A 91 3.23 1.62 5.73
CA LEU A 91 3.21 0.61 4.67
C LEU A 91 4.60 -0.02 4.53
N PRO A 92 4.70 -1.36 4.45
CA PRO A 92 5.99 -2.02 4.24
C PRO A 92 6.52 -1.74 2.83
N SER A 93 7.83 -1.84 2.65
CA SER A 93 8.43 -1.87 1.31
C SER A 93 7.94 -3.10 0.55
N CYS A 94 7.55 -2.90 -0.71
CA CYS A 94 6.97 -3.93 -1.57
C CYS A 94 7.73 -4.00 -2.89
N ALA A 95 7.82 -5.20 -3.48
CA ALA A 95 8.46 -5.42 -4.77
C ALA A 95 7.84 -6.64 -5.48
N ILE A 96 7.90 -6.64 -6.80
CA ILE A 96 7.66 -7.84 -7.61
C ILE A 96 8.98 -8.56 -7.83
N VAL A 97 9.00 -9.87 -7.58
CA VAL A 97 10.18 -10.72 -7.74
C VAL A 97 9.88 -11.81 -8.76
N GLN A 98 10.81 -12.02 -9.69
CA GLN A 98 10.77 -13.14 -10.63
C GLN A 98 11.63 -14.29 -10.13
N PHE A 99 11.04 -15.47 -10.04
CA PHE A 99 11.77 -16.72 -9.78
C PHE A 99 12.06 -17.41 -11.11
N GLN A 100 13.33 -17.67 -11.39
CA GLN A 100 13.75 -18.44 -12.55
C GLN A 100 14.15 -19.84 -12.09
N PRO A 101 13.44 -20.90 -12.52
CA PRO A 101 13.83 -22.26 -12.16
C PRO A 101 15.13 -22.64 -12.87
N ASP A 102 16.00 -23.36 -12.16
CA ASP A 102 17.22 -23.92 -12.72
C ASP A 102 16.88 -25.27 -13.39
N PRO A 103 16.95 -25.37 -14.74
CA PRO A 103 16.56 -26.58 -15.45
C PRO A 103 17.50 -27.77 -15.16
N SER A 104 18.68 -27.52 -14.58
CA SER A 104 19.62 -28.58 -14.19
C SER A 104 19.28 -29.23 -12.85
N LYS A 105 18.36 -28.65 -12.07
CA LYS A 105 18.08 -29.07 -10.69
C LYS A 105 16.62 -29.47 -10.50
N GLY A 106 16.43 -30.78 -10.28
CA GLY A 106 15.14 -31.37 -9.94
C GLY A 106 14.27 -31.69 -11.16
N ASN A 107 13.24 -32.50 -10.95
CA ASN A 107 12.21 -32.72 -11.97
C ASN A 107 11.15 -31.60 -11.85
N LEU A 108 10.98 -30.83 -12.91
CA LEU A 108 10.01 -29.72 -13.01
C LEU A 108 8.76 -30.07 -13.84
N ASP A 109 8.58 -31.33 -14.25
CA ASP A 109 7.43 -31.81 -15.05
C ASP A 109 6.09 -31.55 -14.34
N GLY A 110 6.07 -31.64 -13.01
CA GLY A 110 4.91 -31.33 -12.16
C GLY A 110 4.85 -29.89 -11.65
N GLY A 111 5.85 -29.07 -12.00
CA GLY A 111 6.05 -27.72 -11.47
C GLY A 111 6.57 -27.73 -10.03
N TYR A 112 7.40 -26.75 -9.68
CA TYR A 112 7.92 -26.59 -8.32
C TYR A 112 7.02 -25.65 -7.52
N PRO A 113 6.33 -26.13 -6.46
CA PRO A 113 5.48 -25.27 -5.63
C PRO A 113 6.33 -24.40 -4.69
N LEU A 114 6.17 -23.09 -4.79
CA LEU A 114 6.69 -22.11 -3.86
C LEU A 114 5.54 -21.62 -2.96
N PRO A 115 5.54 -21.93 -1.66
CA PRO A 115 4.46 -21.52 -0.77
C PRO A 115 4.46 -20.00 -0.55
N ARG A 116 3.29 -19.48 -0.14
CA ARG A 116 3.17 -18.15 0.46
C ARG A 116 4.09 -18.04 1.68
N ASP A 117 4.50 -16.81 2.01
CA ASP A 117 5.39 -16.48 3.12
C ASP A 117 6.79 -17.08 3.01
N THR A 118 7.22 -17.49 1.80
CA THR A 118 8.60 -17.90 1.55
C THR A 118 9.54 -16.72 1.82
N PRO A 119 10.54 -16.87 2.71
CA PRO A 119 11.43 -15.78 3.08
C PRO A 119 12.42 -15.46 1.95
N LEU A 120 12.64 -14.16 1.74
CA LEU A 120 13.62 -13.61 0.81
C LEU A 120 14.43 -12.55 1.55
N PHE A 121 15.66 -12.31 1.11
CA PHE A 121 16.45 -11.20 1.64
C PHE A 121 17.36 -10.61 0.58
N VAL A 122 17.72 -9.35 0.78
CA VAL A 122 18.74 -8.65 -0.01
C VAL A 122 19.73 -8.01 0.95
N THR A 123 21.02 -8.20 0.68
CA THR A 123 22.08 -7.49 1.40
C THR A 123 22.39 -6.19 0.68
N THR A 124 22.28 -5.07 1.37
CA THR A 124 22.56 -3.75 0.82
C THR A 124 24.07 -3.54 0.62
N GLY A 125 24.46 -2.55 -0.17
CA GLY A 125 25.88 -2.18 -0.34
C GLY A 125 26.58 -1.76 0.96
N LYS A 126 25.83 -1.47 2.04
CA LYS A 126 26.34 -1.15 3.37
C LYS A 126 26.43 -2.38 4.31
N GLY A 127 26.03 -3.56 3.84
CA GLY A 127 26.07 -4.80 4.62
C GLY A 127 24.82 -5.08 5.47
N GLU A 128 23.78 -4.24 5.38
CA GLU A 128 22.50 -4.47 6.07
C GLU A 128 21.66 -5.49 5.31
N SER A 129 20.84 -6.28 6.01
CA SER A 129 19.93 -7.24 5.39
C SER A 129 18.50 -6.75 5.46
N ILE A 130 17.85 -6.63 4.30
CA ILE A 130 16.42 -6.32 4.18
C ILE A 130 15.68 -7.62 3.89
N HIS A 131 14.66 -7.91 4.68
CA HIS A 131 13.89 -9.14 4.59
C HIS A 131 12.54 -8.90 3.92
N PHE A 132 12.18 -9.81 3.02
CA PHE A 132 10.89 -9.86 2.35
C PHE A 132 10.28 -11.25 2.51
N ARG A 133 9.00 -11.39 2.18
CA ARG A 133 8.34 -12.69 2.05
C ARG A 133 7.34 -12.65 0.90
N THR A 134 7.09 -13.80 0.28
CA THR A 134 6.09 -13.91 -0.80
C THR A 134 4.67 -13.71 -0.25
N SER A 135 3.83 -12.95 -0.95
CA SER A 135 2.42 -12.69 -0.55
C SER A 135 1.43 -13.71 -1.10
N ALA A 136 1.83 -14.52 -2.07
CA ALA A 136 0.99 -15.53 -2.71
C ALA A 136 1.82 -16.80 -3.02
N PRO A 137 1.18 -17.98 -3.08
CA PRO A 137 1.84 -19.17 -3.58
C PRO A 137 2.08 -19.04 -5.09
N VAL A 138 3.18 -19.60 -5.58
CA VAL A 138 3.54 -19.62 -7.00
C VAL A 138 4.01 -21.01 -7.36
N ARG A 139 3.63 -21.51 -8.55
CA ARG A 139 4.16 -22.77 -9.08
C ARG A 139 5.11 -22.45 -10.24
N LEU A 140 6.37 -22.80 -10.06
CA LEU A 140 7.43 -22.54 -11.04
C LEU A 140 7.42 -23.62 -12.11
N TRP A 141 7.42 -23.19 -13.36
CA TRP A 141 7.46 -24.06 -14.53
C TRP A 141 8.73 -23.78 -15.34
N PRO A 142 9.32 -24.78 -16.01
CA PRO A 142 10.51 -24.59 -16.83
C PRO A 142 10.10 -23.96 -18.18
N VAL A 143 9.43 -22.82 -18.14
CA VAL A 143 8.90 -22.11 -19.30
C VAL A 143 9.29 -20.64 -19.19
N GLU A 144 9.70 -20.05 -20.30
CA GLU A 144 9.93 -18.62 -20.43
C GLU A 144 9.04 -18.01 -21.52
N ILE A 145 8.75 -16.72 -21.38
CA ILE A 145 8.09 -15.93 -22.41
C ILE A 145 9.20 -15.34 -23.30
N THR A 146 9.27 -15.77 -24.56
CA THR A 146 10.29 -15.32 -25.53
C THR A 146 9.85 -14.08 -26.30
N GLU A 147 8.54 -13.88 -26.43
CA GLU A 147 7.97 -12.81 -27.23
C GLU A 147 6.60 -12.41 -26.67
N ALA A 148 6.30 -11.10 -26.71
CA ALA A 148 4.96 -10.58 -26.49
C ALA A 148 4.68 -9.49 -27.53
N LEU A 149 3.70 -9.72 -28.40
CA LEU A 149 3.32 -8.80 -29.48
C LEU A 149 1.81 -8.56 -29.49
N LEU A 150 1.41 -7.30 -29.58
CA LEU A 150 0.01 -6.94 -29.79
C LEU A 150 -0.26 -6.80 -31.28
N LEU A 151 -1.00 -7.75 -31.84
CA LEU A 151 -1.38 -7.77 -33.24
C LEU A 151 -2.60 -6.87 -33.49
N GLY A 152 -2.63 -6.22 -34.64
CA GLY A 152 -3.80 -5.48 -35.13
C GLY A 152 -4.92 -6.41 -35.60
N SER A 153 -6.05 -5.83 -35.99
CA SER A 153 -7.27 -6.57 -36.37
C SER A 153 -7.03 -7.59 -37.48
N ASP A 154 -6.42 -7.18 -38.59
CA ASP A 154 -6.26 -8.04 -39.77
C ASP A 154 -5.32 -9.23 -39.48
N GLU A 155 -4.19 -8.97 -38.82
CA GLU A 155 -3.23 -9.99 -38.40
C GLU A 155 -3.82 -10.96 -37.36
N ALA A 156 -4.57 -10.43 -36.39
CA ALA A 156 -5.25 -11.24 -35.38
C ALA A 156 -6.27 -12.19 -36.00
N GLN A 157 -7.09 -11.71 -36.93
CA GLN A 157 -8.08 -12.52 -37.64
C GLN A 157 -7.43 -13.57 -38.53
N ALA A 158 -6.36 -13.20 -39.25
CA ALA A 158 -5.61 -14.13 -40.09
C ALA A 158 -4.94 -15.25 -39.27
N LEU A 159 -4.38 -14.93 -38.09
CA LEU A 159 -3.70 -15.90 -37.24
C LEU A 159 -4.67 -16.81 -36.47
N THR A 160 -5.77 -16.25 -35.95
CA THR A 160 -6.67 -16.96 -35.02
C THR A 160 -7.93 -17.51 -35.68
N GLY A 161 -8.31 -17.02 -36.85
CA GLY A 161 -9.60 -17.30 -37.50
C GLY A 161 -10.81 -16.71 -36.78
N VAL A 162 -10.61 -15.87 -35.75
CA VAL A 162 -11.69 -15.28 -34.95
C VAL A 162 -12.13 -13.95 -35.56
N VAL A 163 -13.22 -13.96 -36.33
CA VAL A 163 -13.71 -12.79 -37.10
C VAL A 163 -13.99 -11.56 -36.22
N GLN A 164 -14.46 -11.74 -34.99
CA GLN A 164 -14.75 -10.62 -34.08
C GLN A 164 -13.52 -10.05 -33.36
N ALA A 165 -12.33 -10.65 -33.54
CA ALA A 165 -11.10 -10.16 -32.91
C ALA A 165 -10.64 -8.85 -33.56
N ARG A 166 -10.52 -7.79 -32.77
CA ARG A 166 -9.98 -6.49 -33.20
C ARG A 166 -8.48 -6.34 -32.91
N SER A 167 -7.96 -7.20 -32.05
CA SER A 167 -6.54 -7.32 -31.72
C SER A 167 -6.29 -8.70 -31.09
N ALA A 168 -5.03 -9.09 -31.01
CA ALA A 168 -4.62 -10.28 -30.26
C ALA A 168 -3.26 -10.06 -29.58
N LEU A 169 -3.16 -10.39 -28.30
CA LEU A 169 -1.87 -10.48 -27.62
C LEU A 169 -1.25 -11.85 -27.92
N ARG A 170 -0.23 -11.88 -28.77
CA ARG A 170 0.56 -13.08 -29.08
C ARG A 170 1.68 -13.22 -28.07
N LEU A 171 1.71 -14.35 -27.38
CA LEU A 171 2.80 -14.73 -26.47
C LEU A 171 3.57 -15.91 -27.05
N GLY A 172 4.89 -15.76 -27.18
CA GLY A 172 5.80 -16.86 -27.49
C GLY A 172 6.24 -17.53 -26.18
N LEU A 173 6.02 -18.84 -26.06
CA LEU A 173 6.44 -19.63 -24.91
C LEU A 173 7.49 -20.66 -25.33
N ARG A 174 8.55 -20.81 -24.53
CA ARG A 174 9.62 -21.79 -24.76
C ARG A 174 9.89 -22.58 -23.49
N CYS A 175 9.99 -23.91 -23.63
CA CYS A 175 10.44 -24.78 -22.55
C CYS A 175 11.95 -24.64 -22.34
N LEU A 176 12.39 -24.67 -21.09
CA LEU A 176 13.78 -24.59 -20.67
C LEU A 176 14.39 -25.99 -20.53
N GLY A 177 15.68 -26.11 -20.85
CA GLY A 177 16.41 -27.38 -20.82
C GLY A 177 15.83 -28.42 -21.79
N ASP A 178 15.76 -29.67 -21.34
CA ASP A 178 15.23 -30.80 -22.12
C ASP A 178 13.72 -31.03 -21.88
N SER A 179 13.04 -30.09 -21.22
CA SER A 179 11.61 -30.19 -20.89
C SER A 179 10.76 -30.13 -22.15
N GLN A 180 9.72 -30.96 -22.23
CA GLN A 180 8.77 -30.97 -23.34
C GLN A 180 7.42 -30.45 -22.87
N TRP A 181 6.78 -29.57 -23.64
CA TRP A 181 5.48 -28.99 -23.27
C TRP A 181 4.43 -30.05 -22.92
N SER A 182 4.41 -31.16 -23.67
CA SER A 182 3.47 -32.27 -23.48
C SER A 182 3.63 -33.03 -22.16
N THR A 183 4.79 -32.93 -21.49
CA THR A 183 5.01 -33.55 -20.18
C THR A 183 4.64 -32.61 -19.04
N LEU A 184 4.49 -31.30 -19.31
CA LEU A 184 4.18 -30.30 -18.30
C LEU A 184 2.67 -30.31 -17.98
N GLY A 185 2.33 -30.51 -16.72
CA GLY A 185 0.94 -30.44 -16.22
C GLY A 185 0.41 -29.01 -16.07
N ILE A 186 0.68 -28.11 -17.03
CA ILE A 186 0.30 -26.69 -16.93
C ILE A 186 -1.17 -26.52 -17.29
N GLU A 187 -2.01 -26.35 -16.27
CA GLU A 187 -3.43 -25.97 -16.47
C GLU A 187 -3.63 -24.47 -16.57
N GLN A 188 -2.76 -23.71 -15.89
CA GLN A 188 -2.85 -22.26 -15.78
C GLN A 188 -1.46 -21.67 -15.53
N LEU A 189 -1.18 -20.54 -16.18
CA LEU A 189 0.05 -19.79 -15.99
C LEU A 189 -0.26 -18.36 -15.53
N ARG A 190 0.28 -17.98 -14.38
CA ARG A 190 0.19 -16.60 -13.86
C ARG A 190 1.26 -15.74 -14.51
N ILE A 191 0.85 -14.65 -15.16
CA ILE A 191 1.74 -13.74 -15.89
C ILE A 191 1.64 -12.34 -15.28
N HIS A 192 2.80 -11.70 -15.10
CA HIS A 192 2.90 -10.31 -14.68
C HIS A 192 3.05 -9.38 -15.90
N LEU A 193 2.25 -8.32 -15.96
CA LEU A 193 2.39 -7.24 -16.91
C LEU A 193 3.51 -6.30 -16.44
N SER A 194 4.68 -6.42 -17.05
CA SER A 194 5.88 -5.64 -16.69
C SER A 194 6.25 -4.60 -17.74
N ALA A 195 5.27 -3.83 -18.22
CA ALA A 195 5.49 -2.72 -19.18
C ALA A 195 5.27 -1.35 -18.51
N SER A 196 5.18 -0.28 -19.31
CA SER A 196 4.85 1.05 -18.78
C SER A 196 3.41 1.06 -18.22
N PRO A 197 3.09 1.95 -17.26
CA PRO A 197 1.77 2.00 -16.63
C PRO A 197 0.61 2.13 -17.64
N VAL A 198 0.81 2.89 -18.71
CA VAL A 198 -0.20 3.07 -19.78
C VAL A 198 -0.43 1.78 -20.56
N VAL A 199 0.64 1.07 -20.90
CA VAL A 199 0.54 -0.22 -21.62
C VAL A 199 -0.09 -1.27 -20.72
N ASN A 200 0.34 -1.35 -19.47
CA ASN A 200 -0.24 -2.27 -18.48
C ASN A 200 -1.74 -2.01 -18.29
N ALA A 201 -2.17 -0.76 -18.13
CA ALA A 201 -3.59 -0.43 -17.99
C ALA A 201 -4.42 -0.85 -19.21
N CYS A 202 -3.90 -0.62 -20.42
CA CYS A 202 -4.56 -1.02 -21.66
C CYS A 202 -4.66 -2.55 -21.78
N LEU A 203 -3.56 -3.27 -21.52
CA LEU A 203 -3.56 -4.74 -21.54
C LEU A 203 -4.46 -5.32 -20.45
N TYR A 204 -4.46 -4.72 -19.26
CA TYR A 204 -5.31 -5.14 -18.15
C TYR A 204 -6.80 -5.04 -18.51
N ASP A 205 -7.23 -3.92 -19.10
CA ASP A 205 -8.61 -3.74 -19.59
C ASP A 205 -8.97 -4.75 -20.70
N LEU A 206 -8.08 -4.90 -21.69
CA LEU A 206 -8.27 -5.83 -22.79
C LEU A 206 -8.39 -7.29 -22.32
N LEU A 207 -7.52 -7.72 -21.38
CA LEU A 207 -7.49 -9.08 -20.87
C LEU A 207 -8.61 -9.35 -19.86
N GLY A 208 -8.97 -8.36 -19.03
CA GLY A 208 -9.95 -8.51 -17.96
C GLY A 208 -11.41 -8.34 -18.40
N ALA A 209 -11.70 -7.48 -19.38
CA ALA A 209 -13.07 -7.14 -19.77
C ALA A 209 -13.40 -7.44 -21.23
N HIS A 210 -12.39 -7.54 -22.10
CA HIS A 210 -12.58 -7.64 -23.55
C HIS A 210 -11.99 -8.89 -24.20
N ALA A 211 -11.49 -9.83 -23.40
CA ALA A 211 -10.97 -11.09 -23.91
C ALA A 211 -12.09 -11.93 -24.54
N VAL A 212 -11.88 -12.33 -25.80
CA VAL A 212 -12.90 -13.07 -26.58
C VAL A 212 -12.63 -14.57 -26.57
N LYS A 213 -11.37 -14.97 -26.76
CA LYS A 213 -10.90 -16.36 -26.77
C LYS A 213 -9.43 -16.43 -26.37
N VAL A 214 -9.03 -17.56 -25.81
CA VAL A 214 -7.64 -17.97 -25.69
C VAL A 214 -7.40 -19.07 -26.71
N LEU A 215 -6.31 -18.97 -27.48
CA LEU A 215 -5.89 -20.01 -28.41
C LEU A 215 -4.41 -20.33 -28.18
N ALA A 216 -4.05 -21.61 -28.33
CA ALA A 216 -2.68 -22.08 -28.21
C ALA A 216 -2.36 -23.12 -29.29
N GLY A 217 -1.10 -23.15 -29.72
CA GLY A 217 -0.60 -24.16 -30.64
C GLY A 217 0.89 -24.03 -30.87
N PRO A 218 1.56 -25.11 -31.30
CA PRO A 218 2.95 -25.07 -31.71
C PRO A 218 3.20 -24.03 -32.80
N VAL A 219 4.41 -23.45 -32.81
CA VAL A 219 4.83 -22.47 -33.81
C VAL A 219 4.64 -23.06 -35.23
N GLY A 220 3.98 -22.29 -36.10
CA GLY A 220 3.71 -22.70 -37.49
C GLY A 220 2.45 -23.57 -37.68
N SER A 221 1.76 -23.93 -36.60
CA SER A 221 0.46 -24.61 -36.68
C SER A 221 -0.71 -23.64 -36.45
N ALA A 222 -1.90 -24.00 -36.94
CA ALA A 222 -3.11 -23.25 -36.61
C ALA A 222 -3.44 -23.44 -35.12
N PRO A 223 -3.57 -22.35 -34.34
CA PRO A 223 -3.80 -22.46 -32.90
C PRO A 223 -5.22 -22.99 -32.63
N LYS A 224 -5.37 -23.76 -31.55
CA LYS A 224 -6.64 -24.32 -31.11
C LYS A 224 -7.21 -23.49 -29.97
N ALA A 225 -8.53 -23.32 -29.96
CA ALA A 225 -9.21 -22.65 -28.87
C ALA A 225 -9.11 -23.46 -27.57
N LEU A 226 -8.78 -22.77 -26.48
CA LEU A 226 -8.77 -23.32 -25.13
C LEU A 226 -10.04 -22.94 -24.38
N ALA A 227 -10.35 -23.69 -23.32
CA ALA A 227 -11.45 -23.38 -22.44
C ALA A 227 -11.05 -22.26 -21.45
N GLY A 228 -11.96 -21.31 -21.22
CA GLY A 228 -11.75 -20.20 -20.30
C GLY A 228 -11.19 -18.94 -20.97
N LEU A 229 -11.12 -17.87 -20.18
CA LEU A 229 -10.57 -16.57 -20.54
C LEU A 229 -9.52 -16.17 -19.48
N PRO A 230 -8.61 -15.23 -19.80
CA PRO A 230 -7.70 -14.68 -18.81
C PRO A 230 -8.48 -14.09 -17.63
N GLN A 231 -7.97 -14.29 -16.41
CA GLN A 231 -8.58 -13.73 -15.20
C GLN A 231 -7.59 -12.81 -14.50
N VAL A 232 -8.04 -11.61 -14.12
CA VAL A 232 -7.23 -10.68 -13.32
C VAL A 232 -7.05 -11.19 -11.89
N VAL A 233 -5.90 -10.88 -11.30
CA VAL A 233 -5.44 -11.41 -10.01
C VAL A 233 -5.22 -10.28 -9.02
N GLY A 234 -5.40 -10.55 -7.72
CA GLY A 234 -5.02 -9.65 -6.63
C GLY A 234 -6.19 -9.14 -5.79
N PHE A 235 -7.43 -9.56 -6.10
CA PHE A 235 -8.67 -9.07 -5.47
C PHE A 235 -9.28 -10.08 -4.49
N ALA A 236 -8.92 -11.35 -4.57
CA ALA A 236 -9.44 -12.36 -3.67
C ALA A 236 -8.92 -12.17 -2.23
N SER A 237 -9.65 -12.71 -1.25
CA SER A 237 -9.30 -12.57 0.17
C SER A 237 -7.91 -13.13 0.48
N ASP A 238 -7.58 -14.28 -0.10
CA ASP A 238 -6.32 -14.99 0.03
C ASP A 238 -5.18 -14.43 -0.84
N GLU A 239 -5.44 -13.39 -1.63
CA GLU A 239 -4.45 -12.69 -2.45
C GLU A 239 -3.99 -11.36 -1.83
N GLY A 240 -4.34 -11.11 -0.56
CA GLY A 240 -3.90 -9.92 0.19
C GLY A 240 -2.38 -9.83 0.37
N LEU A 241 -1.85 -8.64 0.19
CA LEU A 241 -0.46 -8.29 0.51
C LEU A 241 -0.32 -7.87 1.97
N LEU A 242 -1.25 -7.03 2.44
CA LEU A 242 -1.35 -6.60 3.84
C LEU A 242 -2.14 -7.64 4.65
N PRO A 243 -1.87 -7.77 5.96
CA PRO A 243 -2.67 -8.61 6.83
C PRO A 243 -4.12 -8.13 6.88
N ASP A 244 -5.03 -9.06 7.17
CA ASP A 244 -6.42 -8.71 7.46
C ASP A 244 -6.52 -8.13 8.88
N GLU A 245 -7.38 -7.14 9.04
CA GLU A 245 -7.67 -6.49 10.32
C GLU A 245 -9.11 -6.83 10.74
N ASP A 246 -9.26 -7.35 11.96
CA ASP A 246 -10.57 -7.69 12.51
C ASP A 246 -11.48 -6.45 12.57
N GLY A 247 -12.75 -6.62 12.17
CA GLY A 247 -13.73 -5.52 12.20
C GLY A 247 -13.56 -4.47 11.10
N VAL A 248 -12.60 -4.65 10.18
CA VAL A 248 -12.39 -3.73 9.04
C VAL A 248 -12.96 -4.33 7.75
N HIS A 249 -13.64 -3.51 6.96
CA HIS A 249 -14.16 -3.95 5.66
C HIS A 249 -13.01 -4.32 4.69
N PRO A 250 -13.00 -5.51 4.05
CA PRO A 250 -11.91 -5.97 3.18
C PRO A 250 -11.55 -5.01 2.04
N GLY A 251 -12.54 -4.28 1.51
CA GLY A 251 -12.33 -3.26 0.48
C GLY A 251 -11.37 -2.12 0.89
N ARG A 252 -11.22 -1.83 2.19
CA ARG A 252 -10.24 -0.83 2.67
C ARG A 252 -8.80 -1.30 2.46
N ARG A 253 -8.54 -2.60 2.67
CA ARG A 253 -7.25 -3.23 2.36
C ARG A 253 -6.94 -3.10 0.87
N LEU A 254 -7.91 -3.42 0.00
CA LEU A 254 -7.74 -3.29 -1.46
C LEU A 254 -7.43 -1.86 -1.89
N LEU A 255 -8.12 -0.86 -1.32
CA LEU A 255 -7.82 0.55 -1.60
C LEU A 255 -6.41 0.93 -1.15
N ALA A 256 -6.02 0.54 0.07
CA ALA A 256 -4.68 0.81 0.58
C ALA A 256 -3.60 0.18 -0.32
N GLU A 257 -3.77 -1.09 -0.69
CA GLU A 257 -2.84 -1.79 -1.59
C GLU A 257 -2.80 -1.16 -2.99
N TYR A 258 -3.94 -0.75 -3.54
CA TYR A 258 -4.02 -0.14 -4.87
C TYR A 258 -3.28 1.20 -4.93
N PHE A 259 -3.46 2.07 -3.94
CA PHE A 259 -2.79 3.37 -3.89
C PHE A 259 -1.32 3.27 -3.47
N ALA A 260 -0.96 2.26 -2.66
CA ALA A 260 0.41 2.07 -2.21
C ALA A 260 1.29 1.31 -3.23
N PHE A 261 0.75 0.28 -3.87
CA PHE A 261 1.50 -0.66 -4.70
C PHE A 261 0.61 -1.28 -5.79
N ALA A 262 0.19 -0.45 -6.74
CA ALA A 262 -0.68 -0.83 -7.85
C ALA A 262 -0.15 -2.02 -8.68
N ASP A 263 1.17 -2.20 -8.76
CA ASP A 263 1.80 -3.31 -9.50
C ASP A 263 1.36 -4.69 -9.00
N LYS A 264 0.89 -4.81 -7.75
CA LYS A 264 0.25 -6.03 -7.24
C LYS A 264 -0.92 -6.51 -8.11
N PHE A 265 -1.64 -5.59 -8.76
CA PHE A 265 -2.81 -5.90 -9.58
C PHE A 265 -2.46 -6.12 -11.06
N ASN A 266 -1.20 -5.99 -11.45
CA ASN A 266 -0.75 -6.20 -12.83
C ASN A 266 -0.52 -7.69 -13.16
N PHE A 267 -1.28 -8.59 -12.55
CA PHE A 267 -1.21 -10.03 -12.79
C PHE A 267 -2.49 -10.55 -13.42
N PHE A 268 -2.35 -11.52 -14.31
CA PHE A 268 -3.47 -12.29 -14.81
C PHE A 268 -3.11 -13.77 -14.92
N ASP A 269 -4.12 -14.60 -14.77
CA ASP A 269 -4.06 -16.04 -14.91
C ASP A 269 -4.51 -16.43 -16.32
N LEU A 270 -3.61 -17.04 -17.08
CA LEU A 270 -3.85 -17.53 -18.44
C LEU A 270 -4.25 -19.02 -18.39
N PRO A 271 -5.47 -19.40 -18.80
CA PRO A 271 -5.87 -20.79 -18.87
C PRO A 271 -5.14 -21.51 -20.01
N LEU A 272 -4.47 -22.62 -19.68
CA LEU A 272 -3.65 -23.42 -20.60
C LEU A 272 -4.02 -24.91 -20.57
N ALA A 273 -5.05 -25.30 -19.83
CA ALA A 273 -5.53 -26.68 -19.79
C ALA A 273 -5.83 -27.21 -21.20
N GLY A 274 -5.14 -28.28 -21.59
CA GLY A 274 -5.28 -28.90 -22.90
C GLY A 274 -4.55 -28.18 -24.05
N ALA A 275 -3.63 -27.27 -23.75
CA ALA A 275 -2.76 -26.65 -24.75
C ALA A 275 -1.87 -27.70 -25.44
N PRO A 276 -1.92 -27.80 -26.79
CA PRO A 276 -1.19 -28.81 -27.56
C PRO A 276 0.28 -28.45 -27.82
#